data_AF-A0A3D1D3C2-F1
#
_entry.id   AF-A0A3D1D3C2-F1
#
_cell.length_a   1.000
_cell.length_b   1.000
_cell.length_c   1.000
_cell.angle_alpha   90.00
_cell.angle_beta   90.00
_cell.angle_gamma   90.00
#
_symmetry.space_group_name_H-M   'P 1'
#
loop_
_entity.id
_entity.type
_entity.pdbx_description
1 polymer ?
#
loop_
_entity_poly.entity_id
_entity_poly.type
_entity_poly.pdbx_seq_one_letter_code
_entity_poly.pdbx_strand_id
1 'polypeptide(L)' 'WMCTGALHYNIADLDEGMEKAQRHSPEVPKSKFTELTFDLVQQGLGGTNSWGDLPLEKYRVPFGDMTFHFVIMPMK' A
#
# COMPACT_ATOMS: atom_id res chain seq x y z
N TRP A 1 0.34 4.38 -16.70
CA TRP A 1 -0.44 4.57 -15.47
C TRP A 1 0.20 3.73 -14.40
N MET A 2 0.58 4.33 -13.28
CA MET A 2 1.19 3.66 -12.12
C MET A 2 0.37 4.03 -10.89
N CYS A 3 0.37 3.18 -9.87
CA CYS A 3 -0.18 3.51 -8.56
C CYS A 3 0.90 4.21 -7.73
N THR A 4 0.57 5.35 -7.14
CA THR A 4 1.50 6.11 -6.30
C THR A 4 0.84 6.54 -5.01
N GLY A 5 1.58 6.45 -3.92
CA GLY A 5 1.17 6.94 -2.60
C GLY A 5 2.25 7.82 -1.98
N ALA A 6 1.83 8.75 -1.13
CA ALA A 6 2.72 9.55 -0.31
C ALA A 6 2.15 9.62 1.11
N LEU A 7 2.91 9.13 2.09
CA LEU A 7 2.47 9.01 3.48
C LEU A 7 3.48 9.66 4.42
N HIS A 8 3.00 10.51 5.31
CA HIS A 8 3.82 11.05 6.40
C HIS A 8 3.78 10.14 7.65
N TYR A 9 3.86 8.84 7.39
CA TYR A 9 3.82 7.74 8.33
C TYR A 9 4.77 6.66 7.81
N ASN A 10 5.43 5.95 8.70
CA ASN A 10 6.20 4.78 8.30
C ASN A 10 5.19 3.67 7.96
N ILE A 11 5.34 3.02 6.81
CA ILE A 11 4.44 1.94 6.37
C ILE A 11 4.38 0.83 7.42
N ALA A 12 5.51 0.54 8.08
CA ALA A 12 5.55 -0.46 9.14
C ALA A 12 4.64 -0.10 10.33
N ASP A 13 4.39 1.18 10.61
CA ASP A 13 3.56 1.63 11.74
C ASP A 13 2.05 1.57 11.44
N LEU A 14 1.67 1.35 10.17
CA LEU A 14 0.28 1.24 9.75
C LEU A 14 -0.32 -0.15 10.04
N ASP A 15 0.51 -1.17 10.09
CA ASP A 15 0.13 -2.50 10.56
C ASP A 15 0.38 -2.59 12.07
N GLU A 16 -0.56 -3.15 12.82
CA GLU A 16 -0.38 -3.39 14.26
C GLU A 16 0.62 -4.52 14.53
N GLY A 17 0.74 -5.48 13.61
CA GLY A 17 1.57 -6.67 13.80
C GLY A 17 1.19 -7.43 15.08
N MET A 18 2.16 -8.10 15.69
CA MET A 18 1.92 -8.90 16.91
C MET A 18 2.07 -8.12 18.22
N GLU A 19 2.86 -7.04 18.22
CA GLU A 19 3.28 -6.34 19.43
C GLU A 19 2.57 -5.00 19.63
N LYS A 20 2.22 -4.31 18.53
CA LYS A 20 1.66 -2.97 18.60
C LYS A 20 0.14 -3.10 18.68
N ALA A 21 -0.51 -2.16 19.38
CA ALA A 21 -1.94 -2.23 19.69
C ALA A 21 -2.69 -0.96 19.26
N GLN A 22 -2.17 -0.24 18.27
CA GLN A 22 -2.80 0.97 17.77
C GLN A 22 -4.07 0.62 16.97
N ARG A 23 -5.23 0.97 17.52
CA ARG A 23 -6.56 0.72 16.93
C ARG A 23 -7.19 1.99 16.36
N HIS A 24 -6.62 3.14 16.69
CA HIS A 24 -7.14 4.44 16.26
C HIS A 24 -6.07 5.24 15.51
N SER A 25 -6.49 5.90 14.43
CA SER A 25 -5.56 6.66 13.57
C SER A 25 -4.69 7.70 14.30
N PRO A 26 -5.09 8.34 15.42
CA PRO A 26 -4.22 9.27 16.14
C PRO A 26 -3.05 8.60 16.88
N GLU A 27 -3.12 7.28 17.09
CA GLU A 27 -2.11 6.51 17.84
C GLU A 27 -0.89 6.17 16.96
N VAL A 28 -1.03 6.27 15.63
CA VAL A 28 0.09 6.06 14.71
C VAL A 28 1.03 7.27 14.75
N PRO A 29 2.33 7.10 15.08
CA PRO A 29 3.28 8.20 15.12
C PRO A 29 3.53 8.77 13.73
N LYS A 30 3.69 10.09 13.63
CA LYS A 30 4.18 10.72 12.39
C LYS A 30 5.61 10.30 12.14
N SER A 31 5.91 9.96 10.88
CA SER A 31 7.28 9.62 10.48
C SER A 31 8.13 10.89 10.36
N LYS A 32 9.44 10.76 10.55
CA LYS A 32 10.40 11.81 10.23
C LYS A 32 10.45 12.10 8.72
N PHE A 33 10.14 11.11 7.89
CA PHE A 33 10.20 11.19 6.43
C PHE A 33 8.81 11.04 5.80
N THR A 34 8.72 11.29 4.50
CA THR A 34 7.55 10.92 3.70
C THR A 34 7.88 9.63 2.96
N GLU A 35 7.13 8.58 3.23
CA GLU A 35 7.20 7.33 2.48
C GLU A 35 6.49 7.52 1.15
N LEU A 36 7.21 7.26 0.04
CA LEU A 36 6.68 7.32 -1.31
C LEU A 36 6.63 5.91 -1.89
N THR A 37 5.46 5.49 -2.38
CA THR A 37 5.29 4.19 -3.04
C THR A 37 5.07 4.38 -4.54
N PHE A 38 5.69 3.50 -5.33
CA PHE A 38 5.55 3.44 -6.79
C PHE A 38 5.32 2.00 -7.18
N ASP A 39 4.08 1.68 -7.56
CA ASP A 39 3.67 0.32 -7.86
C ASP A 39 3.21 0.23 -9.32
N LEU A 40 3.65 -0.80 -10.04
CA LEU A 40 3.13 -1.13 -11.36
C LEU A 40 1.64 -1.44 -11.28
N VAL A 41 1.26 -2.24 -10.29
CA VAL A 41 -0.11 -2.67 -10.02
C VAL A 41 -0.25 -3.00 -8.54
N GLN A 42 -1.39 -2.66 -7.96
CA GLN A 42 -1.80 -3.10 -6.63
C GLN A 42 -3.06 -3.95 -6.75
N GLN A 43 -3.16 -5.01 -5.95
CA GLN A 43 -4.35 -5.86 -5.92
C GLN A 43 -5.59 -5.07 -5.49
N GLY A 44 -6.75 -5.40 -6.06
CA GLY A 44 -8.02 -4.85 -5.63
C GLY A 44 -8.30 -5.13 -4.15
N LEU A 45 -9.07 -4.25 -3.51
CA LEU A 45 -9.37 -4.36 -2.07
C LEU A 45 -10.33 -5.50 -1.73
N GLY A 46 -11.24 -5.85 -2.65
CA GLY A 46 -12.33 -6.80 -2.38
C GLY A 46 -13.56 -6.11 -1.79
N GLY A 47 -14.16 -6.71 -0.76
CA GLY A 47 -15.35 -6.16 -0.09
C GLY A 47 -16.69 -6.64 -0.66
N THR A 48 -16.72 -7.78 -1.37
CA THR A 48 -18.00 -8.47 -1.63
C THR A 48 -18.62 -8.95 -0.32
N ASN A 49 -17.78 -9.46 0.57
CA ASN A 49 -18.02 -9.53 2.01
C ASN A 49 -16.72 -9.26 2.78
N SER A 50 -16.82 -9.19 4.10
CA SER A 50 -15.67 -8.99 5.00
C SER A 50 -15.27 -10.27 5.76
N TRP A 51 -15.61 -11.44 5.24
CA TRP A 51 -15.48 -12.73 5.94
C TRP A 51 -14.84 -13.84 5.10
N GLY A 52 -14.10 -13.47 4.05
CA GLY A 52 -13.24 -14.41 3.31
C GLY A 52 -13.28 -14.28 1.79
N ASP A 53 -14.19 -13.48 1.23
CA ASP A 53 -14.23 -13.29 -0.21
C ASP A 53 -13.02 -12.48 -0.69
N LEU A 54 -12.32 -13.03 -1.68
CA LEU A 54 -11.28 -12.34 -2.42
C LEU A 54 -11.88 -11.27 -3.36
N PRO A 55 -11.06 -10.31 -3.84
CA PRO A 55 -11.48 -9.39 -4.90
C PRO A 55 -12.03 -10.12 -6.12
N LEU A 56 -12.90 -9.47 -6.90
CA LEU A 56 -13.36 -10.04 -8.18
C LEU A 56 -12.15 -10.39 -9.06
N GLU A 57 -12.24 -11.48 -9.82
CA GLU A 57 -11.11 -12.04 -10.58
C GLU A 57 -10.40 -11.01 -11.46
N LYS A 58 -11.16 -10.14 -12.14
CA LYS A 58 -10.64 -9.05 -12.98
C LYS A 58 -9.82 -7.97 -12.24
N TYR A 59 -9.83 -7.95 -10.91
CA TYR A 59 -9.08 -7.00 -10.07
C TYR A 59 -8.01 -7.68 -9.22
N ARG A 60 -7.72 -8.96 -9.48
CA ARG A 60 -6.61 -9.68 -8.84
C ARG A 60 -5.33 -9.47 -9.63
N VAL A 61 -4.20 -9.56 -8.95
CA VAL A 61 -2.88 -9.60 -9.58
C VAL A 61 -2.48 -11.07 -9.68
N PRO A 62 -2.59 -11.72 -10.85
CA PRO A 62 -2.22 -13.11 -11.00
C PRO A 62 -0.70 -13.29 -10.95
N PHE A 63 -0.25 -14.50 -10.64
CA PHE A 63 1.14 -14.87 -10.80
C PHE A 63 1.53 -14.79 -12.29
N GLY A 64 2.66 -14.15 -12.56
CA GLY A 64 3.21 -14.02 -13.91
C GLY A 64 4.33 -13.00 -13.95
N ASP A 65 5.10 -13.02 -15.02
CA ASP A 65 6.19 -12.07 -15.22
C ASP A 65 5.63 -10.65 -15.41
N MET A 66 6.16 -9.70 -14.64
CA MET A 66 5.79 -8.29 -14.72
C MET A 66 7.05 -7.45 -14.79
N THR A 67 7.01 -6.40 -15.60
CA THR A 67 8.15 -5.49 -15.75
C THR A 67 7.70 -4.06 -15.52
N PHE A 68 8.37 -3.38 -14.59
CA PHE A 68 8.08 -2.01 -14.22
C PHE A 68 9.29 -1.12 -14.45
N HIS A 69 9.11 -0.05 -15.21
CA HIS A 69 10.14 0.95 -15.45
C HIS A 69 9.61 2.32 -15.08
N PHE A 70 10.40 3.07 -14.31
CA PHE A 70 10.12 4.45 -13.97
C PHE A 70 11.43 5.24 -13.86
N VAL A 71 11.32 6.56 -13.94
CA VAL A 71 12.45 7.49 -13.79
C VAL A 71 12.08 8.50 -12.73
N ILE A 72 12.95 8.68 -11.74
CA ILE A 72 12.86 9.78 -10.76
C ILE A 72 13.95 10.78 -11.11
N MET A 73 13.55 12.03 -11.34
CA MET A 73 14.45 13.13 -11.60
C MET A 73 14.18 14.25 -10.59
N PRO A 74 15.16 14.67 -9.79
CA PRO A 74 15.01 15.83 -8.94
C PRO A 74 14.87 17.07 -9.80
N MET A 75 13.85 17.88 -9.50
CA MET A 75 13.62 19.18 -10.12
C MET A 75 14.10 20.28 -9.17
N LYS A 76 14.53 21.41 -9.73
CA LYS A 76 14.98 22.58 -8.97
C LYS A 76 13.83 23.53 -8.68
#